data_AF-A0A450WFL3-F1
#
_entry.id   AF-A0A450WFL3-F1
#
_cell.length_a   1.000
_cell.length_b   1.000
_cell.length_c   1.000
_cell.angle_alpha   90.00
_cell.angle_beta   90.00
_cell.angle_gamma   90.00
#
_symmetry.space_group_name_H-M   'P 1'
#
loop_
_entity.id
_entity.type
_entity.pdbx_description
1 polymer ?
#
loop_
_entity_poly.entity_id
_entity_poly.type
_entity_poly.pdbx_seq_one_letter_code
_entity_poly.pdbx_strand_id
1 'polypeptide(L)' 'MNTQLLIEAKKLPVWERINLIEAIWDTVATNESEIPLTDAQKNLLNARLAEYETDPVEGSSWEDVRTRLEQRTLET' A
#
# COMPACT_ATOMS: atom_id res chain seq x y z
N MET A 1 -2.71 -4.88 19.02
CA MET A 1 -3.74 -4.20 18.21
C MET A 1 -4.75 -3.56 19.16
N ASN A 2 -4.97 -2.25 19.08
CA ASN A 2 -5.97 -1.59 19.93
C ASN A 2 -7.37 -1.84 19.36
N THR A 3 -8.06 -2.83 19.92
CA THR A 3 -9.39 -3.28 19.49
C THR A 3 -10.48 -2.23 19.70
N GLN A 4 -10.32 -1.32 20.67
CA GLN A 4 -11.29 -0.25 20.91
C GLN A 4 -11.29 0.79 19.79
N LEU A 5 -10.11 1.21 19.32
CA LEU A 5 -10.01 2.15 18.19
C LEU A 5 -10.66 1.59 16.92
N LEU A 6 -10.50 0.29 16.68
CA LEU A 6 -11.11 -0.41 15.55
C LEU A 6 -12.64 -0.46 15.65
N ILE A 7 -13.19 -0.61 16.85
CA ILE A 7 -14.63 -0.59 17.09
C ILE A 7 -15.19 0.82 16.79
N GLU A 8 -14.53 1.87 17.28
CA GLU A 8 -14.99 3.25 17.03
C GLU A 8 -14.86 3.65 15.56
N ALA A 9 -13.73 3.33 14.92
CA ALA A 9 -13.54 3.60 13.50
C ALA A 9 -14.61 2.91 12.62
N LYS A 10 -15.05 1.70 12.99
CA LYS A 10 -16.11 0.98 12.26
C LYS A 10 -17.49 1.61 12.35
N LYS A 11 -17.74 2.48 13.33
CA LYS A 11 -19.02 3.22 13.45
C LYS A 11 -19.12 4.39 12.47
N LEU A 12 -17.99 4.86 11.96
CA LEU A 12 -17.94 5.97 11.00
C LEU A 12 -18.48 5.55 9.62
N PRO A 13 -19.11 6.46 8.87
CA PRO A 13 -19.37 6.27 7.45
C PRO A 13 -18.12 5.85 6.67
N VAL A 14 -18.28 5.12 5.57
CA VAL A 14 -17.15 4.61 4.75
C VAL A 14 -16.17 5.72 4.37
N TRP A 15 -16.66 6.87 3.93
CA TRP A 15 -15.83 7.99 3.49
C TRP A 15 -15.00 8.58 4.65
N GLU A 16 -15.57 8.69 5.85
CA GLU A 16 -14.83 9.14 7.04
C GLU A 16 -13.77 8.14 7.46
N ARG A 17 -14.02 6.84 7.28
CA ARG A 17 -13.01 5.81 7.52
C ARG A 17 -11.85 5.93 6.56
N ILE A 18 -12.11 6.24 5.29
CA ILE A 18 -11.05 6.49 4.29
C ILE A 18 -10.23 7.71 4.71
N ASN A 19 -10.88 8.83 5.05
CA ASN A 19 -10.18 10.03 5.51
C ASN A 19 -9.37 9.78 6.78
N LEU A 20 -9.89 8.96 7.71
CA LEU A 20 -9.16 8.58 8.93
C LEU A 20 -7.93 7.74 8.61
N ILE A 21 -8.04 6.79 7.68
CA ILE A 21 -6.89 5.98 7.23
C ILE A 21 -5.82 6.90 6.62
N GLU A 22 -6.20 7.83 5.75
CA GLU A 22 -5.30 8.81 5.14
C GLU A 22 -4.63 9.69 6.20
N ALA A 23 -5.40 10.29 7.10
CA ALA A 23 -4.86 11.13 8.17
C ALA A 23 -3.90 10.38 9.10
N ILE A 24 -4.17 9.10 9.42
CA ILE A 24 -3.25 8.26 10.17
C ILE A 24 -1.99 8.00 9.34
N TRP A 25 -2.15 7.70 8.05
CA TRP A 25 -1.03 7.43 7.16
C TRP A 25 -0.08 8.63 7.04
N ASP A 26 -0.60 9.86 7.00
CA ASP A 26 0.20 11.08 7.00
C ASP A 26 1.11 11.18 8.24
N THR A 27 0.61 10.77 9.42
CA THR A 27 1.43 10.74 10.64
C THR A 27 2.55 9.71 10.60
N VAL A 28 2.38 8.62 9.84
CA VAL A 28 3.42 7.60 9.65
C VAL A 28 4.47 8.10 8.66
N ALA A 29 4.03 8.72 7.56
CA ALA A 29 4.91 9.29 6.55
C ALA A 29 5.87 10.34 7.14
N THR A 30 5.40 11.17 8.07
CA THR A 30 6.26 12.14 8.77
C THR A 30 7.33 11.51 9.65
N ASN A 31 7.20 10.22 9.99
CA ASN A 31 8.10 9.47 10.85
C ASN A 31 8.91 8.41 10.08
N GLU A 32 9.10 8.58 8.76
CA GLU A 32 9.83 7.63 7.91
C GLU A 32 11.20 7.23 8.47
N SER A 33 11.89 8.15 9.16
CA SER A 33 13.18 7.89 9.81
C SER A 33 13.14 6.84 10.93
N GLU A 34 11.97 6.55 11.51
CA GLU A 34 11.80 5.53 12.55
C GLU A 34 11.89 4.10 12.00
N ILE A 35 11.70 3.93 10.68
CA ILE A 35 11.73 2.62 10.01
C ILE A 35 12.79 2.67 8.89
N PRO A 36 14.09 2.68 9.23
CA PRO A 36 15.14 2.79 8.23
C PRO A 36 15.16 1.54 7.34
N LEU A 37 15.22 1.76 6.03
CA LEU A 37 15.46 0.68 5.08
C LEU A 37 16.91 0.19 5.20
N THR A 38 17.08 -1.13 5.20
CA THR A 38 18.40 -1.76 5.04
C THR A 38 18.98 -1.45 3.66
N ASP A 39 20.31 -1.50 3.54
CA ASP A 39 20.97 -1.26 2.26
C ASP A 39 20.54 -2.27 1.19
N ALA A 40 20.27 -3.52 1.57
CA ALA A 40 19.74 -4.54 0.67
C ALA A 40 18.36 -4.16 0.10
N GLN A 41 17.47 -3.62 0.94
CA GLN A 41 16.16 -3.15 0.49
C GLN A 41 16.27 -1.92 -0.41
N LYS A 42 17.13 -0.95 -0.06
CA LYS A 42 17.38 0.24 -0.89
C LYS A 42 17.91 -0.14 -2.26
N ASN A 43 18.90 -1.05 -2.32
CA ASN A 43 19.48 -1.52 -3.57
C ASN A 43 18.43 -2.23 -4.45
N LEU A 44 17.56 -3.04 -3.84
CA LEU A 44 16.48 -3.70 -4.56
C LEU A 44 15.47 -2.71 -5.15
N LEU A 45 15.09 -1.68 -4.37
CA LEU A 45 14.17 -0.64 -4.84
C LEU A 45 14.78 0.17 -5.98
N ASN A 46 16.05 0.57 -5.86
CA ASN A 46 16.76 1.29 -6.90
C ASN A 46 16.87 0.47 -8.21
N ALA A 47 17.15 -0.83 -8.11
CA ALA A 47 17.21 -1.71 -9.27
C ALA A 47 15.86 -1.80 -9.99
N ARG A 48 14.77 -2.02 -9.24
CA ARG A 48 13.42 -2.08 -9.82
C ARG A 48 12.95 -0.76 -10.41
N LEU A 49 13.36 0.35 -9.81
CA LEU A 49 13.05 1.67 -10.35
C LEU A 49 13.77 1.88 -11.70
N ALA A 50 15.04 1.50 -11.80
CA ALA A 50 15.80 1.60 -13.06
C ALA A 50 15.24 0.66 -14.15
N GLU A 51 14.79 -0.55 -13.78
CA GLU A 51 14.09 -1.46 -14.69
C GLU A 51 12.82 -0.80 -15.25
N TYR A 52 11.96 -0.26 -14.37
CA TYR A 52 10.74 0.44 -14.76
C TYR A 52 11.00 1.70 -15.61
N GLU A 53 12.05 2.47 -15.32
CA GLU A 53 12.43 3.64 -16.13
C GLU A 53 12.89 3.24 -17.54
N THR A 54 13.48 2.04 -17.68
CA THR A 54 13.94 1.51 -18.97
C THR A 54 12.80 0.91 -19.79
N ASP A 55 11.84 0.26 -19.12
CA ASP A 55 10.63 -0.28 -19.75
C ASP A 55 9.37 0.02 -18.90
N PRO A 56 8.74 1.19 -19.09
CA PRO A 56 7.57 1.60 -18.32
C PRO A 56 6.33 0.74 -18.55
N VAL A 57 6.33 -0.11 -19.59
CA VAL A 57 5.18 -0.95 -19.97
C VAL A 57 5.36 -2.43 -19.60
N GLU A 58 6.49 -2.80 -18.98
CA GLU A 58 6.70 -4.15 -18.43
C GLU A 58 5.68 -4.48 -17.31
N GLY A 59 5.22 -3.44 -16.60
CA GLY A 59 4.19 -3.56 -15.57
C GLY A 59 2.78 -3.82 -16.13
N SER A 60 1.99 -4.60 -15.42
CA SER A 60 0.54 -4.69 -15.68
C SER A 60 -0.18 -3.44 -15.19
N SER A 61 -1.23 -3.03 -15.90
CA SER A 61 -2.15 -2.00 -15.39
C SER A 61 -2.81 -2.45 -14.09
N TRP A 62 -3.29 -1.49 -13.29
CA TRP A 62 -4.04 -1.82 -12.08
C TRP A 62 -5.29 -2.64 -12.40
N GLU A 63 -5.98 -2.32 -13.49
CA GLU A 63 -7.12 -3.07 -14.00
C GLU A 63 -6.77 -4.54 -14.25
N ASP A 64 -5.66 -4.82 -14.95
CA ASP A 64 -5.21 -6.19 -15.24
C ASP A 64 -4.85 -6.95 -13.96
N VAL A 65 -4.14 -6.30 -13.04
CA VAL A 65 -3.77 -6.87 -11.75
C VAL A 65 -5.03 -7.21 -10.95
N ARG A 66 -5.98 -6.28 -10.89
CA ARG A 66 -7.24 -6.45 -10.17
C ARG A 66 -8.06 -7.60 -10.77
N THR A 67 -8.22 -7.65 -12.09
CA THR A 67 -8.92 -8.75 -12.77
C THR A 67 -8.29 -10.10 -12.43
N ARG A 68 -6.95 -10.21 -12.47
CA ARG A 68 -6.26 -11.46 -12.08
C ARG A 68 -6.53 -11.83 -10.61
N LEU A 69 -6.50 -10.87 -9.70
CA LEU A 69 -6.75 -11.13 -8.27
C LEU A 69 -8.19 -11.56 -8.02
N GLU A 70 -9.17 -10.89 -8.62
CA GLU A 70 -10.58 -11.24 -8.51
C GLU A 70 -10.83 -12.66 -9.06
N GLN A 71 -10.24 -13.03 -10.19
CA GLN A 71 -10.32 -14.39 -10.75
C GLN A 71 -9.75 -15.45 -9.80
N ARG A 72 -8.60 -15.19 -9.16
CA ARG A 72 -7.99 -16.12 -8.18
C ARG A 72 -8.84 -16.31 -6.93
N THR A 73 -9.67 -15.33 -6.59
CA THR A 73 -10.54 -15.40 -5.40
C THR A 73 -11.84 -16.18 -5.67
N LEU A 74 -12.20 -16.36 -6.95
CA LEU A 74 -13.38 -17.12 -7.37
C LEU A 74 -13.10 -18.63 -7.56
N GLU A 75 -11.83 -19.03 -7.54
CA GLU A 75 -11.38 -20.44 -7.67
C GLU A 75 -11.12 -21.14 -6.31
N THR A 76 -11.25 -20.40 -5.20
CA THR A 76 -11.16 -20.90 -3.80
C THR A 76 -12.48 -20.73 -3.07
#